data_AF-A0A7C6X4M2-F1
#
_entry.id   AF-A0A7C6X4M2-F1
#
_cell.length_a   1.000
_cell.length_b   1.000
_cell.length_c   1.000
_cell.angle_alpha   90.00
_cell.angle_beta   90.00
_cell.angle_gamma   90.00
#
_symmetry.space_group_name_H-M   'P 1'
#
loop_
_entity.id
_entity.type
_entity.pdbx_description
1 polymer ?
#
loop_
_entity_poly.entity_id
_entity_poly.type
_entity_poly.pdbx_seq_one_letter_code
_entity_poly.pdbx_strand_id
1 'polypeptide(L)'
;MLLDFTVSNWRLFTEPVSLSLQATKEQQHGERLTRLKKFGIRLLPNAILFGGNASGKSAFITSIEFMKNFVTNWNDHFLSRNLEPNKYDVKLQEKPSHFAVTLYLDDDLYEYSFSCTRRLVLEEQLSRSNSNSAYVLFHRE
;
A
#
# COMPACT_ATOMS: atom_id res chain seq x y z
N MET A 1 4.21 8.23 8.86
CA MET A 1 3.69 8.94 7.67
C MET A 1 3.60 7.96 6.51
N LEU A 2 2.59 8.08 5.66
CA LEU A 2 2.49 7.29 4.43
C LEU A 2 3.48 7.84 3.38
N LEU A 3 4.30 6.96 2.80
CA LEU A 3 5.16 7.28 1.67
C LEU A 3 4.54 6.76 0.38
N ASP A 4 4.29 5.46 0.33
CA ASP A 4 3.80 4.78 -0.85
C ASP A 4 2.75 3.76 -0.45
N PHE A 5 1.75 3.60 -1.30
CA PHE A 5 0.78 2.50 -1.21
C PHE A 5 0.51 1.98 -2.60
N THR A 6 0.55 0.66 -2.75
CA THR A 6 0.31 -0.04 -4.02
C THR A 6 -0.69 -1.16 -3.80
N VAL A 7 -1.61 -1.30 -4.75
CA VAL A 7 -2.56 -2.42 -4.79
C VAL A 7 -2.70 -2.95 -6.22
N SER A 8 -2.82 -4.26 -6.38
CA SER A 8 -3.19 -4.90 -7.65
C SER A 8 -4.28 -5.94 -7.45
N ASN A 9 -5.01 -6.25 -8.52
CA ASN A 9 -6.15 -7.17 -8.50
C ASN A 9 -7.13 -6.89 -7.35
N TRP A 10 -7.70 -5.68 -7.32
CA TRP A 10 -8.64 -5.23 -6.29
C TRP A 10 -9.82 -4.49 -6.93
N ARG A 11 -11.03 -5.02 -6.74
CA ARG A 11 -12.31 -4.50 -7.26
C ARG A 11 -12.32 -4.23 -8.77
N LEU A 12 -11.82 -3.08 -9.21
CA LEU A 12 -11.72 -2.70 -10.63
C LEU A 12 -10.28 -2.61 -11.14
N PHE A 13 -9.29 -2.65 -10.24
CA PHE A 13 -7.89 -2.64 -10.61
C PHE A 13 -7.48 -4.03 -11.04
N THR A 14 -6.92 -4.13 -12.25
CA THR A 14 -6.26 -5.33 -12.77
C THR A 14 -4.76 -5.22 -12.51
N GLU A 15 -4.16 -4.17 -13.08
CA GLU A 15 -2.76 -3.82 -12.92
C GLU A 15 -2.49 -3.11 -11.59
N PRO A 16 -1.23 -3.08 -11.13
CA PRO A 16 -0.84 -2.31 -9.95
C PRO A 16 -1.18 -0.82 -10.09
N VAL A 17 -1.81 -0.26 -9.06
CA VAL A 17 -2.09 1.17 -8.91
C VAL A 17 -1.40 1.66 -7.65
N SER A 18 -0.65 2.76 -7.77
CA SER A 18 0.18 3.29 -6.69
C SER A 18 -0.18 4.74 -6.37
N LEU A 19 -0.13 5.11 -5.09
CA LEU A 19 -0.11 6.49 -4.61
C LEU A 19 1.21 6.74 -3.91
N SER A 20 2.01 7.66 -4.45
CA SER A 20 3.23 8.15 -3.80
C SER A 20 3.02 9.55 -3.24
N LEU A 21 3.37 9.75 -1.98
CA LEU A 21 3.46 11.05 -1.32
C LEU A 21 4.91 11.58 -1.35
N GLN A 22 5.81 10.92 -2.08
CA GLN A 22 7.15 11.46 -2.29
C GLN A 22 7.07 12.72 -3.15
N ALA A 23 7.59 13.84 -2.64
CA ALA A 23 7.62 15.08 -3.37
C ALA A 23 8.63 14.99 -4.52
N THR A 24 8.25 15.52 -5.68
CA THR A 24 9.12 15.60 -6.86
C THR A 24 10.24 16.61 -6.66
N LYS A 25 11.05 16.86 -7.70
CA LYS A 25 12.15 17.85 -7.67
C LYS A 25 11.68 19.32 -7.63
N GLU A 26 10.37 19.57 -7.67
CA GLU A 26 9.78 20.91 -7.54
C GLU A 26 10.29 21.59 -6.26
N GLN A 27 10.56 22.89 -6.35
CA GLN A 27 11.11 23.69 -5.25
C GLN A 27 10.09 24.69 -4.71
N GLN A 28 9.06 25.03 -5.50
CA GLN A 28 8.00 25.91 -5.06
C GLN A 28 7.28 25.32 -3.83
N HIS A 29 7.12 26.14 -2.79
CA HIS A 29 6.52 25.75 -1.51
C HIS A 29 7.23 24.60 -0.77
N GLY A 30 8.53 24.38 -1.05
CA GLY A 30 9.34 23.33 -0.44
C GLY A 30 9.55 23.45 1.07
N GLU A 31 9.21 24.59 1.67
CA GLU A 31 9.14 24.82 3.12
C GLU A 31 7.99 24.07 3.80
N ARG A 32 6.93 23.73 3.04
CA ARG A 32 5.74 23.02 3.56
C ARG A 32 5.91 21.50 3.55
N LEU A 33 6.96 21.00 2.92
CA LEU A 33 7.23 19.58 2.79
C LEU A 33 7.85 19.02 4.06
N THR A 34 7.45 17.80 4.44
CA THR A 34 8.13 17.10 5.52
C THR A 34 9.44 16.54 5.01
N ARG A 35 10.56 16.86 5.67
CA ARG A 35 11.90 16.47 5.22
C ARG A 35 12.44 15.32 6.05
N LEU A 36 12.54 14.14 5.44
CA LEU A 36 13.20 12.97 6.01
C LEU A 36 14.70 13.05 5.70
N LYS A 37 15.42 13.92 6.42
CA LYS A 37 16.84 14.23 6.14
C LYS A 37 17.72 12.98 6.06
N LYS A 38 17.49 12.01 6.96
CA LYS A 38 18.20 10.72 7.02
C LYS A 38 18.15 9.95 5.70
N PHE A 39 17.06 10.06 4.97
CA PHE A 39 16.81 9.34 3.72
C PHE A 39 17.00 10.21 2.47
N GLY A 40 17.24 11.53 2.64
CA GLY A 40 17.25 12.47 1.52
C GLY A 40 15.87 12.65 0.84
N ILE A 41 14.79 12.28 1.53
CA ILE A 41 13.43 12.28 0.97
C ILE A 41 12.65 13.50 1.46
N ARG A 42 11.79 14.04 0.59
CA ARG A 42 10.78 15.05 0.93
C ARG A 42 9.40 14.43 0.72
N LEU A 43 8.49 14.63 1.67
CA LEU A 43 7.12 14.10 1.62
C LEU A 43 6.08 15.21 1.58
N LEU A 44 5.05 14.96 0.79
CA LEU A 44 3.84 15.75 0.75
C LEU A 44 3.04 15.50 2.05
N PRO A 45 2.61 16.54 2.77
CA PRO A 45 1.84 16.36 3.99
C PRO A 45 0.38 15.92 3.72
N ASN A 46 -0.13 16.19 2.52
CA ASN A 46 -1.51 15.91 2.12
C ASN A 46 -1.53 15.47 0.65
N ALA A 47 -2.54 14.67 0.29
CA ALA A 47 -2.84 14.29 -1.08
C ALA A 47 -4.35 14.38 -1.33
N ILE A 48 -4.75 14.71 -2.56
CA ILE A 48 -6.16 14.78 -2.97
C ILE A 48 -6.33 13.92 -4.22
N LEU A 49 -7.35 13.04 -4.21
CA LEU A 49 -7.67 12.18 -5.35
C LEU A 49 -8.89 12.73 -6.10
N PHE A 50 -8.67 13.19 -7.34
CA PHE A 50 -9.72 13.64 -8.26
C PHE A 50 -9.98 12.63 -9.37
N GLY A 51 -11.19 12.66 -9.95
CA GLY A 51 -11.55 11.80 -11.08
C GLY A 51 -13.06 11.70 -11.25
N GLY A 52 -13.51 11.24 -12.42
CA GLY A 52 -14.94 11.06 -12.72
C GLY A 52 -15.61 9.96 -11.88
N ASN A 53 -16.93 9.77 -12.07
CA ASN A 53 -17.64 8.66 -11.45
C ASN A 53 -17.05 7.32 -11.91
N ALA A 54 -17.05 6.32 -11.03
CA ALA A 54 -16.46 5.00 -11.28
C ALA A 54 -14.96 4.98 -11.66
N SER A 55 -14.23 6.10 -11.51
CA SER A 55 -12.79 6.17 -11.82
C SER A 55 -11.86 5.43 -10.84
N GLY A 56 -12.43 4.75 -9.84
CA GLY A 56 -11.68 3.94 -8.88
C GLY A 56 -11.19 4.62 -7.60
N LYS A 57 -11.50 5.90 -7.37
CA LYS A 57 -11.15 6.60 -6.11
C LYS A 57 -11.61 5.84 -4.85
N SER A 58 -12.89 5.50 -4.77
CA SER A 58 -13.43 4.76 -3.63
C SER A 58 -12.86 3.35 -3.53
N ALA A 59 -12.56 2.69 -4.66
CA ALA A 59 -11.89 1.39 -4.65
C ALA A 59 -10.48 1.50 -4.06
N PHE A 60 -9.73 2.55 -4.39
CA PHE A 60 -8.39 2.79 -3.84
C PHE A 60 -8.42 3.10 -2.33
N ILE A 61 -9.35 3.94 -1.87
CA ILE A 61 -9.48 4.22 -0.44
C ILE A 61 -9.86 2.94 0.34
N THR A 62 -10.76 2.13 -0.22
CA THR A 62 -11.16 0.86 0.41
C THR A 62 -10.07 -0.21 0.39
N SER A 63 -9.08 -0.18 -0.53
CA SER A 63 -7.93 -1.09 -0.44
C SER A 63 -7.00 -0.72 0.72
N ILE A 64 -6.83 0.57 1.02
CA ILE A 64 -6.07 1.03 2.20
C ILE A 64 -6.79 0.57 3.47
N GLU A 65 -8.11 0.74 3.53
CA GLU A 65 -8.93 0.26 4.66
C GLU A 65 -8.84 -1.26 4.82
N PHE A 66 -8.92 -2.02 3.72
CA PHE A 66 -8.72 -3.47 3.73
C PHE A 66 -7.36 -3.84 4.32
N MET A 67 -6.27 -3.23 3.85
CA MET A 67 -4.92 -3.51 4.33
C MET A 67 -4.77 -3.18 5.83
N LYS A 68 -5.29 -2.03 6.27
CA LYS A 68 -5.31 -1.68 7.70
C LYS A 68 -6.04 -2.73 8.52
N ASN A 69 -7.23 -3.16 8.08
CA ASN A 69 -8.04 -4.14 8.79
C ASN A 69 -7.40 -5.54 8.75
N PHE A 70 -6.73 -5.90 7.66
CA PHE A 70 -5.97 -7.14 7.54
C PHE A 70 -4.91 -7.23 8.64
N VAL A 71 -4.15 -6.15 8.85
CA VAL A 71 -3.08 -6.09 9.86
C VAL A 71 -3.63 -6.02 11.28
N THR A 72 -4.70 -5.23 11.51
CA THR A 72 -5.15 -4.88 12.87
C THR A 72 -6.28 -5.75 13.42
N ASN A 73 -7.08 -6.39 12.54
CA ASN A 73 -8.32 -7.08 12.90
C ASN A 73 -8.39 -8.52 12.33
N TRP A 74 -7.23 -9.19 12.25
CA TRP A 74 -7.12 -10.52 11.65
C TRP A 74 -7.98 -11.58 12.35
N ASN A 75 -8.54 -12.49 11.54
CA ASN A 75 -9.15 -13.76 11.96
C ASN A 75 -9.19 -14.73 10.77
N ASP A 76 -9.42 -16.01 11.02
CA ASP A 76 -9.38 -17.08 10.01
C ASP A 76 -10.37 -16.87 8.84
N HIS A 77 -11.45 -16.11 9.07
CA HIS A 77 -12.44 -15.81 8.04
C HIS A 77 -12.24 -14.44 7.38
N PHE A 78 -11.17 -13.71 7.70
CA PHE A 78 -10.98 -12.33 7.25
C PHE A 78 -10.92 -12.24 5.72
N LEU A 79 -10.07 -13.06 5.07
CA LEU A 79 -9.89 -13.04 3.62
C LEU A 79 -11.17 -13.41 2.88
N SER A 80 -11.83 -14.48 3.31
CA SER A 80 -13.07 -14.96 2.67
C SER A 80 -14.18 -13.90 2.68
N ARG A 81 -14.26 -13.10 3.75
CA ARG A 81 -15.30 -12.07 3.94
C ARG A 81 -14.97 -10.74 3.28
N ASN A 82 -13.70 -10.32 3.33
CA ASN A 82 -13.33 -8.93 3.03
C ASN A 82 -12.53 -8.77 1.73
N LEU A 83 -11.86 -9.82 1.24
CA LEU A 83 -11.08 -9.70 0.01
C LEU A 83 -12.04 -9.55 -1.17
N GLU A 84 -11.81 -8.52 -2.00
CA GLU A 84 -12.57 -8.28 -3.22
C GLU A 84 -11.61 -8.20 -4.42
N PRO A 85 -11.22 -9.35 -5.02
CA PRO A 85 -10.45 -9.35 -6.26
C PRO A 85 -11.22 -8.68 -7.40
N ASN A 86 -10.56 -8.49 -8.55
CA ASN A 86 -11.18 -7.83 -9.69
C ASN A 86 -12.52 -8.50 -10.08
N LYS A 87 -13.59 -7.72 -10.14
CA LYS A 87 -14.96 -8.21 -10.38
C LYS A 87 -15.29 -8.37 -11.86
N TYR A 88 -14.51 -7.77 -12.75
CA TYR A 88 -14.81 -7.65 -14.18
C TYR A 88 -14.09 -8.70 -15.03
N ASP A 89 -12.97 -9.24 -14.55
CA ASP A 89 -12.26 -10.32 -15.21
C ASP A 89 -12.31 -11.60 -14.36
N VAL A 90 -13.06 -12.59 -14.86
CA VAL A 90 -13.21 -13.91 -14.22
C VAL A 90 -11.86 -14.58 -13.99
N LYS A 91 -10.88 -14.36 -14.88
CA LYS A 91 -9.53 -14.95 -14.74
C LYS A 91 -8.76 -14.36 -13.57
N LEU A 92 -9.12 -13.17 -13.09
CA LEU A 92 -8.46 -12.49 -11.98
C LEU A 92 -9.07 -12.84 -10.62
N GLN A 93 -10.28 -13.40 -10.58
CA GLN A 93 -10.94 -13.75 -9.31
C GLN A 93 -10.20 -14.82 -8.52
N GLU A 94 -9.52 -15.73 -9.23
CA GLU A 94 -8.68 -16.78 -8.64
C GLU A 94 -7.19 -16.37 -8.57
N LYS A 95 -6.82 -15.21 -9.11
CA LYS A 95 -5.44 -14.71 -8.99
C LYS A 95 -5.22 -14.03 -7.63
N PRO A 96 -3.98 -14.00 -7.13
CA PRO A 96 -3.65 -13.28 -5.93
C PRO A 96 -3.94 -11.78 -6.07
N SER A 97 -4.43 -11.16 -5.00
CA SER A 97 -4.40 -9.71 -4.80
C SER A 97 -3.11 -9.36 -4.07
N HIS A 98 -2.46 -8.26 -4.46
CA HIS A 98 -1.24 -7.79 -3.83
C HIS A 98 -1.46 -6.42 -3.21
N PHE A 99 -0.89 -6.23 -2.02
CA PHE A 99 -0.92 -4.98 -1.28
C PHE A 99 0.48 -4.69 -0.77
N ALA A 100 0.91 -3.44 -0.90
CA ALA A 100 2.18 -2.97 -0.35
C ALA A 100 2.03 -1.55 0.20
N VAL A 101 2.70 -1.27 1.31
CA VAL A 101 2.75 0.07 1.91
C VAL A 101 4.15 0.37 2.42
N THR A 102 4.59 1.60 2.20
CA THR A 102 5.80 2.15 2.80
C THR A 102 5.42 3.23 3.80
N LEU A 103 5.84 3.05 5.06
CA LEU A 103 5.55 3.96 6.16
C LEU A 103 6.84 4.47 6.78
N TYR A 104 6.91 5.76 7.09
CA TYR A 104 7.93 6.32 7.97
C TYR A 104 7.43 6.32 9.40
N LEU A 105 8.08 5.56 10.28
CA LEU A 105 7.72 5.39 11.69
C LEU A 105 9.01 5.37 12.53
N ASP A 106 9.02 6.11 13.64
CA ASP A 106 10.14 6.12 14.59
C ASP A 106 11.53 6.27 13.95
N ASP A 107 11.63 7.20 12.99
CA ASP A 107 12.84 7.50 12.21
C ASP A 107 13.35 6.42 11.23
N ASP A 108 12.60 5.33 11.06
CA ASP A 108 12.87 4.27 10.08
C ASP A 108 11.78 4.21 9.01
N LEU A 109 12.12 3.61 7.87
CA LEU A 109 11.16 3.23 6.84
C LEU A 109 10.76 1.77 7.03
N TYR A 110 9.47 1.49 6.97
CA TYR A 110 8.91 0.16 7.01
C TYR A 110 8.20 -0.12 5.69
N GLU A 111 8.58 -1.20 5.03
CA GLU A 111 7.91 -1.69 3.84
C GLU A 111 7.21 -2.98 4.20
N TYR A 112 5.88 -2.96 4.12
CA TYR A 112 5.05 -4.12 4.41
C TYR A 112 4.27 -4.50 3.18
N SER A 113 4.31 -5.76 2.80
CA SER A 113 3.59 -6.28 1.64
C SER A 113 3.06 -7.68 1.88
N PHE A 114 1.98 -8.02 1.18
CA PHE A 114 1.46 -9.37 1.16
C PHE A 114 0.72 -9.66 -0.14
N SER A 115 0.67 -10.95 -0.49
CA SER A 115 -0.18 -11.47 -1.55
C SER A 115 -1.16 -12.49 -0.97
N CYS A 116 -2.41 -12.46 -1.40
CA CYS A 116 -3.44 -13.35 -0.85
C CYS A 116 -4.51 -13.70 -1.87
N THR A 117 -5.14 -14.85 -1.64
CA THR A 117 -6.41 -15.24 -2.27
C THR A 117 -7.52 -15.16 -1.22
N ARG A 118 -8.77 -15.46 -1.61
CA ARG A 118 -9.87 -15.57 -0.63
C ARG A 118 -9.66 -16.69 0.40
N ARG A 119 -8.70 -17.59 0.17
CA ARG A 119 -8.47 -18.80 0.99
C ARG A 119 -7.30 -18.63 1.95
N LEU A 120 -6.20 -18.04 1.48
CA LEU A 120 -4.96 -17.96 2.25
C LEU A 120 -4.08 -16.79 1.80
N VAL A 121 -3.20 -16.40 2.71
CA VAL A 121 -2.04 -15.53 2.44
C VAL A 121 -0.97 -16.41 1.80
N LEU A 122 -0.49 -16.01 0.62
CA LEU A 122 0.50 -16.74 -0.17
C LEU A 122 1.92 -16.26 0.10
N GLU A 123 2.06 -14.98 0.44
CA GLU A 123 3.34 -14.39 0.78
C GLU A 123 3.09 -13.18 1.67
N GLU A 124 3.94 -12.99 2.67
CA GLU A 124 3.91 -11.85 3.58
C GLU A 124 5.33 -11.43 3.94
N GLN A 125 5.64 -10.14 3.79
CA GLN A 125 6.96 -9.60 4.09
C GLN A 125 6.87 -8.28 4.84
N LEU A 126 7.74 -8.12 5.84
CA LEU A 126 8.01 -6.84 6.48
C LEU A 126 9.52 -6.57 6.46
N SER A 127 9.91 -5.46 5.86
CA SER A 127 11.26 -4.93 5.93
C SER A 127 11.28 -3.62 6.72
N ARG A 128 12.45 -3.33 7.31
CA ARG A 128 12.76 -2.05 7.94
C ARG A 128 14.07 -1.54 7.38
N SER A 129 14.11 -0.31 6.90
CA SER A 129 15.34 0.37 6.48
C SER A 129 15.60 1.62 7.30
N ASN A 130 16.86 1.77 7.69
CA ASN A 130 17.40 3.03 8.17
C ASN A 130 18.18 3.71 7.03
N SER A 131 18.87 4.82 7.28
CA SER A 131 19.59 5.55 6.24
C SER A 131 20.71 4.75 5.53
N ASN A 132 21.20 3.68 6.16
CA ASN A 132 22.43 2.99 5.73
C ASN A 132 22.22 1.50 5.45
N SER A 133 21.09 0.92 5.84
CA SER A 133 20.87 -0.52 5.83
C SER A 133 19.39 -0.88 5.79
N ALA A 134 19.09 -2.03 5.20
CA ALA A 134 17.78 -2.63 5.16
C ALA A 134 17.81 -4.00 5.85
N TYR A 135 16.76 -4.30 6.59
CA TYR A 135 16.60 -5.52 7.37
C TYR A 135 15.25 -6.13 7.03
N VAL A 136 15.24 -7.41 6.63
CA VAL A 136 13.99 -8.17 6.58
C VAL A 136 13.66 -8.59 8.00
N LEU A 137 12.54 -8.09 8.54
CA LEU A 137 12.07 -8.43 9.88
C LEU A 137 11.39 -9.79 9.88
N PHE A 138 10.60 -10.07 8.84
CA PHE A 138 10.13 -11.41 8.53
C PHE A 138 9.77 -11.54 7.05
N HIS A 139 9.77 -12.79 6.58
CA HIS A 139 9.25 -13.22 5.30
C HIS A 139 8.60 -14.60 5.49
N ARG A 140 7.41 -14.80 4.92
CA ARG A 140 6.61 -16.01 5.05
C ARG A 140 5.96 -16.34 3.71
N GLU A 141 5.92 -17.63 3.38
CA GLU A 141 5.26 -18.23 2.21
C GLU A 141 4.26 -19.30 2.68
#